data_AF-A0AAX4HGU0-F1
#
_entry.id   AF-A0AAX4HGU0-F1
#
_cell.length_a   1.000
_cell.length_b   1.000
_cell.length_c   1.000
_cell.angle_alpha   90.00
_cell.angle_beta   90.00
_cell.angle_gamma   90.00
#
_symmetry.space_group_name_H-M   'P 1'
#
loop_
_entity.id
_entity.type
_entity.pdbx_description
1 polymer ?
#
loop_
_entity_poly.entity_id
_entity_poly.type
_entity_poly.pdbx_seq_one_letter_code
_entity_poly.pdbx_strand_id
1 'polypeptide(L)'
;MIGTIPIFLYLLNFLLLSFALPFGQKPILRLTANSHDKSIVSSILFEAYSEAYLLNAHAKANYITNFHSLALQYTADDYCVDKTSIRYYVKSFAVDTKSYPASQCALNLNSRFSSILLPEEDFHENVHGTTDLLTYELEMRAELYILELPSFSFEFNDFDDLNYDLECFSEYYELMQVMYQEKVLTVNLQLQVTVPDQCTFKKLNPEFDTNFDQLFQTVQLPMSGEFFCKSGTSVSCKMSMANTRNVRYKLFE
;
A
#
# COMPACT_ATOMS: atom_id res chain seq x y z
N MET A 1 13.78 -23.84 -49.94
CA MET A 1 13.83 -24.61 -48.69
C MET A 1 14.67 -23.83 -47.70
N ILE A 2 14.02 -23.24 -46.70
CA ILE A 2 14.15 -23.54 -45.26
C ILE A 2 15.49 -22.98 -44.71
N GLY A 3 15.53 -22.06 -43.74
CA GLY A 3 14.44 -21.51 -42.95
C GLY A 3 14.94 -20.30 -42.18
N THR A 4 14.11 -19.27 -42.13
CA THR A 4 14.20 -18.14 -41.21
C THR A 4 13.92 -18.65 -39.81
N ILE A 5 14.96 -18.76 -38.98
CA ILE A 5 14.83 -19.05 -37.54
C ILE A 5 14.35 -17.75 -36.86
N PRO A 6 13.29 -17.81 -36.05
CA PRO A 6 12.56 -16.62 -35.62
C PRO A 6 13.31 -15.89 -34.50
N ILE A 7 13.50 -14.58 -34.67
CA ILE A 7 14.00 -13.61 -33.68
C ILE A 7 12.99 -13.39 -32.53
N PHE A 8 11.91 -14.17 -32.49
CA PHE A 8 10.75 -13.96 -31.62
C PHE A 8 10.86 -14.52 -30.20
N LEU A 9 11.96 -15.18 -29.82
CA LEU A 9 12.09 -15.79 -28.47
C LEU A 9 12.87 -14.96 -27.44
N TYR A 10 13.46 -13.83 -27.82
CA TYR A 10 14.17 -12.96 -26.86
C TYR A 10 13.31 -11.80 -26.30
N LEU A 11 12.08 -11.64 -26.80
CA LEU A 11 11.14 -10.59 -26.34
C LEU A 11 10.23 -11.03 -25.19
N LEU A 12 10.27 -12.30 -24.77
CA LEU A 12 9.36 -12.85 -23.75
C LEU A 12 10.04 -13.14 -22.39
N ASN A 13 11.02 -12.33 -22.01
CA ASN A 13 11.57 -12.29 -20.64
C ASN A 13 11.71 -10.86 -20.10
N PHE A 14 10.97 -9.90 -20.69
CA PHE A 14 11.04 -8.47 -20.35
C PHE A 14 9.85 -7.98 -19.51
N LEU A 15 9.15 -8.88 -18.81
CA LEU A 15 8.04 -8.55 -17.91
C LEU A 15 8.33 -9.18 -16.55
N LEU A 16 9.19 -8.50 -15.80
CA LEU A 16 9.31 -8.45 -14.33
C LEU A 16 10.61 -7.68 -14.05
N LEU A 17 10.66 -6.41 -14.46
CA LEU A 17 11.74 -5.53 -14.05
C LEU A 17 11.50 -5.10 -12.61
N SER A 18 11.78 -6.00 -11.67
CA SER A 18 12.02 -5.66 -10.28
C SER A 18 13.38 -4.96 -10.22
N PHE A 19 13.39 -3.64 -10.41
CA PHE A 19 14.61 -2.86 -10.35
C PHE A 19 15.09 -2.77 -8.89
N ALA A 20 16.06 -3.60 -8.52
CA ALA A 20 16.85 -3.39 -7.31
C ALA A 20 17.87 -2.28 -7.60
N LEU A 21 17.56 -1.06 -7.16
CA LEU A 21 18.44 0.09 -7.36
C LEU A 21 19.62 0.04 -6.38
N PRO A 22 20.89 0.17 -6.84
CA PRO A 22 22.04 0.34 -5.98
C PRO A 22 22.26 1.85 -5.73
N PHE A 23 21.24 2.57 -5.25
CA PHE A 23 21.44 3.95 -4.80
C PHE A 23 21.95 3.93 -3.37
N GLY A 24 22.95 4.75 -3.07
CA GLY A 24 23.46 4.94 -1.71
C GLY A 24 22.29 5.22 -0.79
N GLN A 25 21.94 4.24 0.05
CA GLN A 25 20.69 4.20 0.78
C GLN A 25 20.70 5.30 1.85
N LYS A 26 20.31 6.51 1.47
CA LYS A 26 20.00 7.58 2.42
C LYS A 26 18.64 7.23 3.03
N PRO A 27 18.51 7.24 4.37
CA PRO A 27 17.21 7.00 4.97
C PRO A 27 16.25 8.14 4.60
N ILE A 28 15.02 7.80 4.22
CA ILE A 28 13.96 8.79 3.95
C ILE A 28 13.39 9.37 5.25
N LEU A 29 13.44 8.59 6.33
CA LEU A 29 13.01 9.00 7.66
C LEU A 29 13.86 8.34 8.74
N ARG A 30 14.13 9.08 9.81
CA ARG A 30 14.79 8.58 11.02
C ARG A 30 13.95 8.89 12.25
N LEU A 31 13.46 7.85 12.91
CA LEU A 31 12.74 7.96 14.18
C LEU A 31 13.68 7.74 15.35
N THR A 32 13.51 8.57 16.38
CA THR A 32 14.13 8.44 17.69
C THR A 32 13.14 8.97 18.73
N ALA A 33 13.30 8.61 20.00
CA ALA A 33 12.47 9.15 21.09
C ALA A 33 12.56 10.69 21.24
N ASN A 34 13.58 11.32 20.67
CA ASN A 34 13.73 12.78 20.65
C ASN A 34 12.94 13.45 19.52
N SER A 35 12.63 12.72 18.45
CA SER A 35 11.93 13.26 17.28
C SER A 35 10.46 12.84 17.23
N HIS A 36 10.10 11.71 17.86
CA HIS A 36 8.76 11.12 17.82
C HIS A 36 8.37 10.60 19.20
N ASP A 37 7.08 10.37 19.40
CA ASP A 37 6.55 9.81 20.64
C ASP A 37 7.23 8.48 20.98
N LYS A 38 7.65 8.33 22.25
CA LYS A 38 8.27 7.09 22.77
C LYS A 38 7.42 5.85 22.52
N SER A 39 6.09 6.00 22.54
CA SER A 39 5.16 4.90 22.30
C SER A 39 5.28 4.33 20.88
N ILE A 40 5.55 5.17 19.87
CA ILE A 40 5.78 4.74 18.48
C ILE A 40 7.09 3.95 18.41
N VAL A 41 8.17 4.49 18.99
CA VAL A 41 9.48 3.84 19.01
C VAL A 41 9.42 2.50 19.75
N SER A 42 8.75 2.45 20.90
CA SER A 42 8.51 1.24 21.68
C SER A 42 7.73 0.20 20.88
N SER A 43 6.68 0.61 20.16
CA SER A 43 5.85 -0.30 19.36
C SER A 43 6.64 -0.94 18.23
N ILE A 44 7.39 -0.15 17.47
CA ILE A 44 8.25 -0.65 16.38
C ILE A 44 9.38 -1.53 16.93
N LEU A 45 9.95 -1.16 18.07
CA LEU A 45 10.98 -1.97 18.73
C LEU A 45 10.43 -3.34 19.18
N PHE A 46 9.21 -3.38 19.69
CA PHE A 46 8.54 -4.63 20.07
C PHE A 46 8.29 -5.53 18.86
N GLU A 47 7.86 -4.95 17.74
CA GLU A 47 7.69 -5.65 16.47
C GLU A 47 9.03 -6.23 15.97
N ALA A 48 10.11 -5.44 16.02
CA ALA A 48 11.45 -5.90 15.65
C ALA A 48 11.92 -7.10 16.48
N TYR A 49 11.72 -7.08 17.80
CA TYR A 49 12.02 -8.24 18.64
C TYR A 49 11.14 -9.45 18.31
N SER A 50 9.86 -9.21 17.99
CA SER A 50 8.91 -10.27 17.65
C SER A 50 9.29 -10.98 16.35
N GLU A 51 9.63 -10.21 15.31
CA GLU A 51 10.10 -10.77 14.04
C GLU A 51 11.46 -11.46 14.18
N ALA A 52 12.40 -10.86 14.93
CA ALA A 52 13.68 -11.50 15.24
C ALA A 52 13.51 -12.88 15.92
N TYR A 53 12.49 -13.02 16.76
CA TYR A 53 12.14 -14.30 17.38
C TYR A 53 11.51 -15.29 16.38
N LEU A 54 10.58 -14.83 15.53
CA LEU A 54 9.85 -15.68 14.57
C LEU A 54 10.73 -16.27 13.48
N LEU A 55 11.73 -15.52 12.98
CA LEU A 55 12.68 -15.98 11.96
C LEU A 55 13.41 -17.28 12.37
N ASN A 56 13.46 -17.56 13.67
CA ASN A 56 14.15 -18.72 14.24
C ASN A 56 13.21 -19.79 14.83
N ALA A 57 11.89 -19.70 14.63
CA ALA A 57 10.94 -20.68 15.13
C ALA A 57 11.21 -22.13 14.61
N HIS A 58 11.99 -22.27 13.53
CA HIS A 58 12.45 -23.55 12.99
C HIS A 58 13.73 -24.11 13.68
N ALA A 59 14.51 -23.31 14.42
CA ALA A 59 15.76 -23.70 15.09
C ALA A 59 15.57 -24.04 16.59
N LYS A 60 14.49 -24.78 16.89
CA LYS A 60 13.73 -24.74 18.15
C LYS A 60 14.29 -25.54 19.35
N ALA A 61 15.61 -25.63 19.56
CA ALA A 61 16.15 -26.37 20.72
C ALA A 61 16.59 -25.50 21.92
N ASN A 62 17.11 -24.28 21.71
CA ASN A 62 17.87 -23.58 22.77
C ASN A 62 17.52 -22.10 23.01
N TYR A 63 16.47 -21.53 22.40
CA TYR A 63 16.26 -20.07 22.48
C TYR A 63 14.98 -19.65 23.23
N ILE A 64 15.24 -18.89 24.30
CA ILE A 64 14.42 -18.23 25.34
C ILE A 64 12.96 -18.72 25.50
N THR A 65 12.71 -19.41 26.62
CA THR A 65 11.38 -19.81 27.12
C THR A 65 10.47 -18.64 27.52
N ASN A 66 11.01 -17.42 27.70
CA ASN A 66 10.30 -16.21 28.14
C ASN A 66 10.45 -15.00 27.19
N PHE A 67 10.47 -15.21 25.86
CA PHE A 67 10.69 -14.14 24.87
C PHE A 67 9.85 -12.88 25.16
N HIS A 68 8.56 -13.09 25.40
CA HIS A 68 7.62 -11.99 25.63
C HIS A 68 8.02 -11.12 26.83
N SER A 69 8.55 -11.71 27.90
CA SER A 69 9.04 -10.98 29.08
C SER A 69 10.26 -10.11 28.73
N LEU A 70 11.19 -10.63 27.92
CA LEU A 70 12.38 -9.89 27.52
C LEU A 70 12.06 -8.75 26.55
N ALA A 71 11.21 -9.01 25.55
CA ALA A 71 10.77 -7.98 24.61
C ALA A 71 10.05 -6.85 25.35
N LEU A 72 9.10 -7.17 26.24
CA LEU A 72 8.43 -6.19 27.08
C LEU A 72 9.38 -5.43 28.00
N GLN A 73 10.38 -6.11 28.58
CA GLN A 73 11.39 -5.45 29.42
C GLN A 73 12.14 -4.38 28.63
N TYR A 74 12.62 -4.69 27.43
CA TYR A 74 13.40 -3.74 26.62
C TYR A 74 12.56 -2.66 25.98
N THR A 75 11.30 -2.94 25.65
CA THR A 75 10.41 -1.92 25.07
C THR A 75 9.86 -0.99 26.15
N ALA A 76 9.82 -1.43 27.42
CA ALA A 76 9.48 -0.59 28.56
C ALA A 76 10.68 0.11 29.21
N ASP A 77 11.92 -0.27 28.85
CA ASP A 77 13.13 0.36 29.37
C ASP A 77 13.42 1.68 28.62
N ASP A 78 13.32 2.79 29.35
CA ASP A 78 13.58 4.13 28.83
C ASP A 78 14.95 4.26 28.14
N TYR A 79 16.00 3.59 28.65
CA TYR A 79 17.32 3.63 28.03
C TYR A 79 17.32 2.95 26.67
N CYS A 80 16.68 1.78 26.55
CA CYS A 80 16.57 1.08 25.28
C CYS A 80 15.78 1.91 24.27
N VAL A 81 14.62 2.46 24.66
CA VAL A 81 13.77 3.28 23.78
C VAL A 81 14.48 4.58 23.37
N ASP A 82 15.09 5.30 24.32
CA ASP A 82 15.71 6.61 24.07
C ASP A 82 16.96 6.54 23.19
N LYS A 83 17.67 5.41 23.24
CA LYS A 83 18.88 5.19 22.43
C LYS A 83 18.61 4.41 21.15
N THR A 84 17.38 3.94 20.95
CA THR A 84 16.99 3.28 19.70
C THR A 84 16.88 4.29 18.55
N SER A 85 17.35 3.90 17.38
CA SER A 85 17.22 4.66 16.13
C SER A 85 16.59 3.76 15.08
N ILE A 86 15.44 4.17 14.57
CA ILE A 86 14.73 3.47 13.49
C ILE A 86 14.94 4.26 12.21
N ARG A 87 15.35 3.60 11.13
CA ARG A 87 15.59 4.24 9.83
C ARG A 87 14.81 3.54 8.75
N TYR A 88 14.12 4.32 7.93
CA TYR A 88 13.36 3.84 6.78
C TYR A 88 14.15 4.09 5.50
N TYR A 89 14.26 3.08 4.65
CA TYR A 89 14.91 3.16 3.35
C TYR A 89 13.97 2.69 2.27
N VAL A 90 13.95 3.36 1.12
CA VAL A 90 13.24 2.85 -0.06
C VAL A 90 14.02 1.67 -0.62
N LYS A 91 13.40 0.49 -0.64
CA LYS A 91 14.00 -0.74 -1.17
C LYS A 91 13.66 -0.94 -2.64
N SER A 92 12.39 -0.72 -2.97
CA SER A 92 11.86 -0.80 -4.32
C SER A 92 10.55 -0.02 -4.40
N PHE A 93 10.10 0.24 -5.62
CA PHE A 93 8.77 0.75 -5.88
C PHE A 93 8.24 0.13 -7.16
N ALA A 94 6.91 0.08 -7.29
CA ALA A 94 6.21 -0.40 -8.46
C ALA A 94 4.98 0.46 -8.72
N VAL A 95 4.66 0.69 -10.00
CA VAL A 95 3.41 1.34 -10.38
C VAL A 95 2.39 0.25 -10.63
N ASP A 96 1.32 0.29 -9.84
CA ASP A 96 0.20 -0.61 -9.94
C ASP A 96 -1.05 0.16 -10.41
N THR A 97 -2.03 -0.57 -10.93
CA THR A 97 -3.36 -0.03 -11.21
C THR A 97 -4.37 -0.77 -10.37
N LYS A 98 -5.20 -0.02 -9.65
CA LYS A 98 -6.25 -0.57 -8.80
C LYS A 98 -7.61 -0.10 -9.27
N SER A 99 -8.62 -0.92 -9.00
CA SER A 99 -10.00 -0.62 -9.37
C SER A 99 -10.94 -0.90 -8.21
N TYR A 100 -11.84 0.03 -7.98
CA TYR A 100 -12.73 0.06 -6.83
C TYR A 100 -14.17 0.34 -7.28
N PRO A 101 -15.17 -0.26 -6.62
CA PRO A 101 -16.55 0.11 -6.84
C PRO A 101 -16.80 1.50 -6.26
N ALA A 102 -17.14 2.47 -7.11
CA ALA A 102 -17.41 3.86 -6.74
C ALA A 102 -18.90 4.19 -6.71
N SER A 103 -19.77 3.19 -6.86
CA SER A 103 -21.20 3.29 -6.60
C SER A 103 -21.78 1.94 -6.22
N GLN A 104 -23.02 1.95 -5.74
CA GLN A 104 -23.83 0.73 -5.71
C GLN A 104 -23.98 0.11 -7.11
N CYS A 105 -24.07 -1.23 -7.14
CA CYS A 105 -24.44 -1.99 -8.33
C CYS A 105 -25.95 -1.84 -8.57
N ALA A 106 -26.37 -1.39 -9.75
CA ALA A 106 -27.78 -1.18 -10.06
C ALA A 106 -28.24 -1.98 -11.29
N LEU A 107 -29.49 -2.45 -11.27
CA LEU A 107 -30.17 -3.05 -12.41
C LEU A 107 -31.38 -2.19 -12.77
N ASN A 108 -31.42 -1.70 -14.00
CA ASN A 108 -32.58 -0.94 -14.45
C ASN A 108 -33.71 -1.86 -14.90
N LEU A 109 -34.82 -1.86 -14.16
CA LEU A 109 -36.03 -2.59 -14.54
C LEU A 109 -37.08 -1.72 -15.25
N ASN A 110 -36.76 -0.46 -15.54
CA ASN A 110 -37.65 0.46 -16.25
C ASN A 110 -37.42 0.36 -17.76
N SER A 111 -38.45 0.00 -18.52
CA SER A 111 -38.37 -0.14 -19.97
C SER A 111 -38.49 1.17 -20.75
N ARG A 112 -38.79 2.29 -20.06
CA ARG A 112 -39.05 3.59 -20.70
C ARG A 112 -37.97 4.63 -20.43
N PHE A 113 -37.23 4.49 -19.34
CA PHE A 113 -36.24 5.49 -18.91
C PHE A 113 -34.93 4.80 -18.56
N SER A 114 -33.82 5.48 -18.84
CA SER A 114 -32.52 5.02 -18.36
C SER A 114 -32.31 5.43 -16.92
N SER A 115 -31.74 4.52 -16.16
CA SER A 115 -31.22 4.82 -14.83
C SER A 115 -29.94 5.63 -14.93
N ILE A 116 -29.72 6.53 -13.98
CA ILE A 116 -28.49 7.30 -13.83
C ILE A 116 -27.79 6.81 -12.57
N LEU A 117 -26.53 6.38 -12.72
CA LEU A 117 -25.60 6.17 -11.61
C LEU A 117 -24.54 7.25 -11.61
N LEU A 118 -24.15 7.68 -10.42
CA LEU A 118 -23.12 8.68 -10.16
C LEU A 118 -22.08 8.06 -9.22
N PRO A 119 -20.83 8.56 -9.21
CA PRO A 119 -19.88 8.30 -8.14
C PRO A 119 -20.48 8.64 -6.77
N GLU A 120 -20.12 7.88 -5.73
CA GLU A 120 -20.44 8.20 -4.34
C GLU A 120 -19.65 9.41 -3.85
N GLU A 121 -20.30 10.27 -3.06
CA GLU A 121 -19.64 11.37 -2.35
C GLU A 121 -18.59 10.80 -1.36
N ASP A 122 -17.49 11.53 -1.16
CA ASP A 122 -16.39 11.16 -0.25
C ASP A 122 -15.80 9.76 -0.48
N PHE A 123 -15.89 9.24 -1.70
CA PHE A 123 -15.42 7.90 -2.07
C PHE A 123 -13.95 7.61 -1.65
N HIS A 124 -13.06 8.60 -1.69
CA HIS A 124 -11.66 8.43 -1.29
C HIS A 124 -11.48 8.10 0.19
N GLU A 125 -12.27 8.69 1.08
CA GLU A 125 -12.21 8.36 2.51
C GLU A 125 -12.58 6.90 2.74
N ASN A 126 -13.55 6.39 1.97
CA ASN A 126 -13.98 4.99 2.05
C ASN A 126 -12.92 4.00 1.53
N VAL A 127 -12.10 4.41 0.55
CA VAL A 127 -11.10 3.53 -0.09
C VAL A 127 -9.73 3.59 0.55
N HIS A 128 -9.27 4.79 0.89
CA HIS A 128 -7.93 5.01 1.45
C HIS A 128 -7.95 5.04 2.99
N GLY A 129 -9.12 5.27 3.60
CA GLY A 129 -9.27 5.38 5.04
C GLY A 129 -8.60 6.63 5.59
N THR A 130 -8.50 6.69 6.92
CA THR A 130 -7.74 7.74 7.62
C THR A 130 -6.32 7.26 7.87
N THR A 131 -5.35 7.98 7.33
CA THR A 131 -3.92 7.69 7.54
C THR A 131 -3.44 8.19 8.90
N ASP A 132 -2.69 7.37 9.63
CA ASP A 132 -2.04 7.82 10.87
C ASP A 132 -0.86 8.77 10.57
N LEU A 133 -0.42 9.55 11.57
CA LEU A 133 0.60 10.58 11.39
C LEU A 133 1.95 10.04 10.88
N LEU A 134 2.36 8.84 11.32
CA LEU A 134 3.62 8.25 10.88
C LEU A 134 3.51 7.79 9.42
N THR A 135 2.41 7.13 9.07
CA THR A 135 2.17 6.70 7.69
C THR A 135 2.10 7.90 6.74
N TYR A 136 1.43 8.99 7.13
CA TYR A 136 1.38 10.23 6.36
C TYR A 136 2.78 10.85 6.17
N GLU A 137 3.61 10.90 7.22
CA GLU A 137 4.99 11.38 7.06
C GLU A 137 5.80 10.46 6.14
N LEU A 138 5.66 9.15 6.26
CA LEU A 138 6.35 8.20 5.39
C LEU A 138 5.93 8.35 3.93
N GLU A 139 4.65 8.57 3.66
CA GLU A 139 4.12 8.83 2.32
C GLU A 139 4.76 10.08 1.70
N MET A 140 4.71 11.21 2.42
CA MET A 140 5.32 12.47 1.97
C MET A 140 6.84 12.35 1.76
N ARG A 141 7.56 11.66 2.66
CA ARG A 141 9.00 11.44 2.53
C ARG A 141 9.35 10.52 1.37
N ALA A 142 8.53 9.50 1.12
CA ALA A 142 8.71 8.59 0.00
C ALA A 142 8.44 9.29 -1.33
N GLU A 143 7.39 10.11 -1.42
CA GLU A 143 7.07 10.91 -2.59
C GLU A 143 8.23 11.86 -2.94
N LEU A 144 8.71 12.65 -1.97
CA LEU A 144 9.85 13.54 -2.17
C LEU A 144 11.10 12.79 -2.64
N TYR A 145 11.42 11.66 -1.99
CA TYR A 145 12.57 10.85 -2.38
C TYR A 145 12.46 10.36 -3.82
N ILE A 146 11.27 9.97 -4.26
CA ILE A 146 11.02 9.45 -5.60
C ILE A 146 11.08 10.56 -6.66
N LEU A 147 10.52 11.74 -6.37
CA LEU A 147 10.58 12.91 -7.25
C LEU A 147 12.02 13.42 -7.45
N GLU A 148 12.90 13.19 -6.48
CA GLU A 148 14.33 13.51 -6.58
C GLU A 148 15.13 12.52 -7.46
N LEU A 149 14.55 11.39 -7.88
CA LEU A 149 15.26 10.38 -8.66
C LEU A 149 15.47 10.84 -10.12
N PRO A 150 16.72 10.89 -10.63
CA PRO A 150 17.04 11.49 -11.92
C PRO A 150 16.56 10.68 -13.14
N SER A 151 16.20 9.41 -12.95
CA SER A 151 15.88 8.49 -14.05
C SER A 151 14.39 8.25 -14.24
N PHE A 152 13.53 8.87 -13.41
CA PHE A 152 12.10 8.65 -13.44
C PHE A 152 11.35 9.99 -13.42
N SER A 153 10.34 10.12 -14.27
CA SER A 153 9.40 11.23 -14.26
C SER A 153 8.08 10.69 -13.77
N PHE A 154 7.81 10.86 -12.47
CA PHE A 154 6.51 10.57 -11.89
C PHE A 154 5.70 11.86 -11.84
N GLU A 155 4.42 11.76 -12.22
CA GLU A 155 3.46 12.85 -12.09
C GLU A 155 2.39 12.39 -11.09
N PHE A 156 2.18 13.21 -10.07
CA PHE A 156 1.11 13.05 -9.09
C PHE A 156 0.08 14.13 -9.42
N ASN A 157 -1.07 13.70 -9.93
CA ASN A 157 -2.17 14.58 -10.29
C ASN A 157 -2.94 14.99 -9.05
N ASP A 158 -3.55 16.16 -9.13
CA ASP A 158 -4.51 16.61 -8.13
C ASP A 158 -5.77 15.73 -8.17
N PHE A 159 -6.14 15.18 -7.02
CA PHE A 159 -7.35 14.36 -6.87
C PHE A 159 -8.57 15.21 -6.52
N ASP A 160 -8.40 16.51 -6.26
CA ASP A 160 -9.50 17.44 -6.00
C ASP A 160 -10.35 17.71 -7.26
N ASP A 161 -9.77 17.50 -8.45
CA ASP A 161 -10.38 17.76 -9.78
C ASP A 161 -10.95 16.49 -10.46
N LEU A 162 -11.28 15.44 -9.69
CA LEU A 162 -11.87 14.23 -10.27
C LEU A 162 -13.26 14.48 -10.87
N ASN A 163 -13.62 13.67 -11.87
CA ASN A 163 -14.87 13.79 -12.61
C ASN A 163 -16.10 13.25 -11.85
N TYR A 164 -16.39 13.81 -10.68
CA TYR A 164 -17.56 13.47 -9.87
C TYR A 164 -18.90 13.69 -10.60
N ASP A 165 -18.91 14.53 -11.62
CA ASP A 165 -20.07 14.79 -12.50
C ASP A 165 -20.33 13.67 -13.53
N LEU A 166 -19.59 12.54 -13.48
CA LEU A 166 -19.82 11.42 -14.38
C LEU A 166 -21.23 10.85 -14.22
N GLU A 167 -22.04 10.91 -15.27
CA GLU A 167 -23.34 10.26 -15.36
C GLU A 167 -23.25 8.94 -16.16
N CYS A 168 -23.45 7.81 -15.49
CA CYS A 168 -23.55 6.50 -16.12
C CYS A 168 -25.01 6.13 -16.39
N PHE A 169 -25.39 6.02 -17.67
CA PHE A 169 -26.75 5.66 -18.07
C PHE A 169 -26.88 4.16 -18.28
N SER A 170 -27.81 3.52 -17.58
CA SER A 170 -28.13 2.10 -17.78
C SER A 170 -29.53 1.94 -18.37
N GLU A 171 -29.60 1.21 -19.48
CA GLU A 171 -30.81 0.89 -20.24
C GLU A 171 -31.61 -0.26 -19.61
N TYR A 172 -32.77 -0.59 -20.17
CA TYR A 172 -33.64 -1.64 -19.65
C TYR A 172 -32.92 -2.99 -19.55
N TYR A 173 -33.02 -3.60 -18.37
CA TYR A 173 -32.40 -4.87 -18.00
C TYR A 173 -30.86 -4.86 -18.01
N GLU A 174 -30.25 -3.67 -18.03
CA GLU A 174 -28.81 -3.50 -17.95
C GLU A 174 -28.36 -3.41 -16.49
N LEU A 175 -27.29 -4.15 -16.19
CA LEU A 175 -26.60 -4.12 -14.90
C LEU A 175 -25.42 -3.16 -15.01
N MET A 176 -25.29 -2.21 -14.09
CA MET A 176 -24.26 -1.18 -14.16
C MET A 176 -23.73 -0.77 -12.78
N GLN A 177 -22.47 -0.38 -12.73
CA GLN A 177 -21.79 0.18 -11.56
C GLN A 177 -20.77 1.23 -12.02
N VAL A 178 -20.65 2.33 -11.28
CA VAL A 178 -19.54 3.28 -11.44
C VAL A 178 -18.31 2.67 -10.77
N MET A 179 -17.20 2.67 -11.48
CA MET A 179 -15.93 2.18 -11.00
C MET A 179 -14.93 3.33 -10.96
N TYR A 180 -14.02 3.29 -10.01
CA TYR A 180 -12.86 4.18 -9.96
C TYR A 180 -11.61 3.37 -10.27
N GLN A 181 -10.81 3.84 -11.21
CA GLN A 181 -9.51 3.26 -11.53
C GLN A 181 -8.41 4.25 -11.16
N GLU A 182 -7.46 3.81 -10.34
CA GLU A 182 -6.32 4.61 -9.95
C GLU A 182 -5.00 3.95 -10.34
N LYS A 183 -4.04 4.79 -10.68
CA LYS A 183 -2.62 4.43 -10.72
C LYS A 183 -2.02 4.79 -9.37
N VAL A 184 -1.35 3.82 -8.76
CA VAL A 184 -0.75 3.94 -7.42
C VAL A 184 0.71 3.56 -7.52
N LEU A 185 1.57 4.37 -6.94
CA LEU A 185 2.95 4.01 -6.73
C LEU A 185 3.10 3.31 -5.38
N THR A 186 3.28 2.00 -5.43
CA THR A 186 3.52 1.16 -4.26
C THR A 186 5.01 1.22 -3.92
N VAL A 187 5.35 1.79 -2.77
CA VAL A 187 6.74 1.95 -2.31
C VAL A 187 7.01 0.96 -1.17
N ASN A 188 7.98 0.08 -1.37
CA ASN A 188 8.41 -0.88 -0.36
C ASN A 188 9.58 -0.30 0.42
N LEU A 189 9.37 -0.11 1.71
CA LEU A 189 10.31 0.41 2.66
C LEU A 189 10.97 -0.73 3.43
N GLN A 190 12.28 -0.67 3.57
CA GLN A 190 13.04 -1.50 4.49
C GLN A 190 13.29 -0.70 5.77
N LEU A 191 12.95 -1.29 6.91
CA LEU A 191 13.12 -0.69 8.22
C LEU A 191 14.38 -1.28 8.87
N GLN A 192 15.27 -0.40 9.29
CA GLN A 192 16.44 -0.76 10.09
C GLN A 192 16.28 -0.22 11.50
N VAL A 193 16.21 -1.12 12.47
CA VAL A 193 16.15 -0.81 13.91
C VAL A 193 17.54 -1.01 14.50
N THR A 194 18.14 0.07 14.98
CA THR A 194 19.42 0.05 15.71
C THR A 194 19.17 0.30 17.19
N VAL A 195 19.58 -0.64 18.05
CA VAL A 195 19.47 -0.56 19.52
C VAL A 195 20.84 -0.40 20.18
N PRO A 196 20.96 0.12 21.41
CA PRO A 196 22.23 0.10 22.14
C PRO A 196 22.65 -1.33 22.52
N ASP A 197 23.94 -1.55 22.78
CA ASP A 197 24.52 -2.87 23.07
C ASP A 197 23.81 -3.63 24.21
N GLN A 198 23.32 -2.92 25.23
CA GLN A 198 22.62 -3.51 26.38
C GLN A 198 21.26 -4.14 26.00
N CYS A 199 20.68 -3.68 24.89
CA CYS A 199 19.37 -4.10 24.38
C CYS A 199 19.53 -4.87 23.06
N THR A 200 20.72 -5.38 22.73
CA THR A 200 20.97 -6.12 21.49
C THR A 200 20.01 -7.30 21.26
N PHE A 201 19.75 -7.59 19.99
CA PHE A 201 18.99 -8.77 19.55
C PHE A 201 19.74 -10.10 19.78
N LYS A 202 21.03 -10.06 20.17
CA LYS A 202 21.87 -11.25 20.45
C LYS A 202 21.26 -12.24 21.43
N LYS A 203 20.50 -11.75 22.41
CA LYS A 203 19.84 -12.62 23.39
C LYS A 203 18.75 -13.49 22.75
N LEU A 204 18.14 -13.03 21.66
CA LEU A 204 17.16 -13.79 20.89
C LEU A 204 17.83 -14.72 19.89
N ASN A 205 18.80 -14.18 19.14
CA ASN A 205 19.59 -14.91 18.17
C ASN A 205 21.03 -14.38 18.20
N PRO A 206 22.03 -15.22 18.53
CA PRO A 206 23.44 -14.83 18.53
C PRO A 206 23.96 -14.29 17.18
N GLU A 207 23.28 -14.61 16.08
CA GLU A 207 23.62 -14.10 14.74
C GLU A 207 23.18 -12.66 14.49
N PHE A 208 22.21 -12.16 15.27
CA PHE A 208 21.79 -10.76 15.21
C PHE A 208 22.64 -9.90 16.11
N ASP A 209 22.81 -8.62 15.76
CA ASP A 209 23.63 -7.69 16.52
C ASP A 209 22.78 -6.58 17.16
N THR A 210 23.26 -5.34 17.16
CA THR A 210 22.49 -4.15 17.51
C THR A 210 21.58 -3.67 16.39
N ASN A 211 21.74 -4.20 15.17
CA ASN A 211 20.92 -3.84 14.03
C ASN A 211 19.98 -4.99 13.67
N PHE A 212 18.74 -4.64 13.34
CA PHE A 212 17.75 -5.54 12.76
C PHE A 212 17.11 -4.86 11.54
N ASP A 213 17.19 -5.49 10.37
CA ASP A 213 16.83 -4.87 9.09
C ASP A 213 15.88 -5.74 8.24
N GLN A 214 15.23 -6.73 8.85
CA GLN A 214 14.31 -7.66 8.18
C GLN A 214 12.83 -7.22 8.22
N LEU A 215 12.55 -6.04 8.77
CA LEU A 215 11.21 -5.44 8.75
C LEU A 215 10.96 -4.72 7.43
N PHE A 216 9.75 -4.89 6.91
CA PHE A 216 9.29 -4.22 5.70
C PHE A 216 7.95 -3.55 5.95
N GLN A 217 7.78 -2.38 5.36
CA GLN A 217 6.51 -1.66 5.34
C GLN A 217 6.24 -1.20 3.92
N THR A 218 4.97 -1.13 3.53
CA THR A 218 4.57 -0.62 2.23
C THR A 218 3.74 0.63 2.42
N VAL A 219 4.06 1.67 1.66
CA VAL A 219 3.22 2.88 1.53
C VAL A 219 2.71 2.97 0.09
N GLN A 220 1.54 3.55 -0.08
CA GLN A 220 0.86 3.65 -1.37
C GLN A 220 0.63 5.11 -1.67
N LEU A 221 1.22 5.59 -2.77
CA LEU A 221 1.10 6.97 -3.21
C LEU A 221 0.16 7.02 -4.42
N PRO A 222 -1.09 7.48 -4.26
CA PRO A 222 -1.99 7.67 -5.40
C PRO A 222 -1.36 8.66 -6.38
N MET A 223 -1.30 8.30 -7.66
CA MET A 223 -0.73 9.15 -8.72
C MET A 223 -1.79 9.84 -9.58
N SER A 224 -2.83 9.10 -9.97
CA SER A 224 -3.93 9.63 -10.78
C SER A 224 -5.10 8.67 -10.70
N GLY A 225 -6.32 9.15 -10.90
CA GLY A 225 -7.46 8.27 -11.10
C GLY A 225 -8.54 8.86 -11.99
N GLU A 226 -9.48 8.01 -12.37
CA GLU A 226 -10.66 8.38 -13.16
C GLU A 226 -11.86 7.51 -12.78
N PHE A 227 -13.04 8.12 -12.75
CA PHE A 227 -14.29 7.37 -12.71
C PHE A 227 -14.69 6.91 -14.11
N PHE A 228 -15.23 5.70 -14.22
CA PHE A 228 -15.75 5.15 -15.46
C PHE A 228 -16.97 4.24 -15.24
N CYS A 229 -17.81 4.12 -16.27
CA CYS A 229 -18.99 3.27 -16.23
C CYS A 229 -18.64 1.82 -16.54
N LYS A 230 -19.04 0.88 -15.68
CA LYS A 230 -18.91 -0.55 -15.93
C LYS A 230 -20.29 -1.16 -16.12
N SER A 231 -20.57 -1.58 -17.36
CA SER A 231 -21.73 -2.41 -17.70
C SER A 231 -21.44 -3.89 -17.49
N GLY A 232 -22.48 -4.64 -17.14
CA GLY A 232 -22.46 -6.09 -16.97
C GLY A 232 -21.97 -6.54 -15.59
N THR A 233 -21.62 -7.82 -15.51
CA THR A 233 -21.17 -8.41 -14.25
C THR A 233 -19.71 -8.08 -13.95
N SER A 234 -19.43 -7.86 -12.67
CA SER A 234 -18.09 -7.70 -12.12
C SER A 234 -17.95 -8.51 -10.81
N VAL A 235 -16.78 -8.43 -10.18
CA VAL A 235 -16.56 -9.03 -8.85
C VAL A 235 -17.51 -8.40 -7.82
N SER A 236 -17.73 -7.09 -7.92
CA SER A 236 -18.56 -6.29 -7.01
C SER A 236 -20.01 -6.11 -7.48
N CYS A 237 -20.35 -6.49 -8.72
CA CYS A 237 -21.68 -6.26 -9.30
C CYS A 237 -22.23 -7.50 -10.01
N LYS A 238 -23.30 -8.08 -9.46
CA LYS A 238 -24.00 -9.25 -10.01
C LYS A 238 -25.50 -9.04 -9.83
N MET A 239 -26.33 -9.71 -10.64
CA MET A 239 -27.80 -9.58 -10.54
C MET A 239 -28.35 -9.83 -9.13
N SER A 240 -27.79 -10.78 -8.37
CA SER A 240 -28.23 -11.05 -6.99
C SER A 240 -27.90 -9.94 -5.99
N MET A 241 -26.99 -9.04 -6.35
CA MET A 241 -26.53 -7.91 -5.53
C MET A 241 -27.04 -6.56 -6.06
N ALA A 242 -27.74 -6.58 -7.20
CA ALA A 242 -28.17 -5.37 -7.88
C ALA A 242 -29.28 -4.68 -7.10
N ASN A 243 -29.06 -3.41 -6.76
CA ASN A 243 -30.10 -2.57 -6.22
C ASN A 243 -31.05 -2.14 -7.37
N THR A 244 -32.35 -2.26 -7.12
CA THR A 244 -33.41 -1.89 -8.06
C THR A 244 -34.26 -0.74 -7.50
N ARG A 245 -33.92 -0.20 -6.33
CA ARG A 245 -34.66 0.84 -5.60
C ARG A 245 -33.90 2.17 -5.63
N ASN A 246 -34.64 3.29 -5.51
CA ASN A 246 -34.10 4.66 -5.39
C ASN A 246 -33.20 5.13 -6.55
N VAL A 247 -33.49 4.65 -7.76
CA VAL A 247 -32.72 4.99 -8.96
C VAL A 247 -33.22 6.31 -9.54
N ARG A 248 -32.31 7.26 -9.80
CA ARG A 248 -32.64 8.48 -10.58
C ARG A 248 -32.80 8.09 -12.05
N TYR A 249 -33.83 8.62 -12.71
CA TYR A 249 -34.12 8.33 -14.11
C TYR A 249 -33.94 9.57 -14.97
N LYS A 250 -33.35 9.41 -16.15
CA LYS A 250 -33.34 10.45 -17.19
C LYS A 250 -34.48 10.22 -18.17
N LEU A 251 -35.27 11.26 -18.39
CA LEU A 251 -36.16 11.34 -19.54
C LEU A 251 -35.30 11.71 -20.75
N PHE A 252 -35.24 10.84 -21.76
CA PHE A 252 -34.79 11.26 -23.09
C PHE A 252 -36.01 11.81 -23.82
N GLU A 253 -35.93 13.07 -24.27
CA GLU A 253 -36.92 13.68 -25.16
C GLU A 253 -36.92 13.02 -26.55
#